data_AF-A0A1V9DC60-F1
#
_entry.id   AF-A0A1V9DC60-F1
#
_cell.length_a   1.000
_cell.length_b   1.000
_cell.length_c   1.000
_cell.angle_alpha   90.00
_cell.angle_beta   90.00
_cell.angle_gamma   90.00
#
_symmetry.space_group_name_H-M   'P 1'
#
loop_
_entity.id
_entity.type
_entity.pdbx_description
1 polymer ?
#
loop_
_entity_poly.entity_id
_entity_poly.type
_entity_poly.pdbx_seq_one_letter_code
_entity_poly.pdbx_strand_id
1 'polypeptide(L)'
;MNYKQFQNKIESWEKISFTAIIYSKYGADFEIYALDEHSNTKSRIFLCYAENEAEAQRLVDQFSLWLTKLNNVTRKRLSSEQAMRAALVQQE
;
A
#
# COMPACT_ATOMS: atom_id res chain seq x y z
N MET A 1 -5.94 12.32 -6.29
CA MET A 1 -4.55 11.85 -6.08
C MET A 1 -4.10 11.02 -7.27
N ASN A 2 -2.90 11.23 -7.80
CA ASN A 2 -2.35 10.41 -8.90
C ASN A 2 -1.44 9.26 -8.37
N TYR A 3 -1.02 8.35 -9.26
CA TYR A 3 -0.22 7.17 -8.86
C TYR A 3 1.11 7.53 -8.17
N LYS A 4 1.83 8.54 -8.66
CA LYS A 4 3.12 8.94 -8.08
C LYS A 4 2.96 9.51 -6.67
N GLN A 5 1.92 10.30 -6.46
CA GLN A 5 1.56 10.82 -5.13
C GLN A 5 1.18 9.68 -4.18
N PHE A 6 0.39 8.71 -4.65
CA PHE A 6 0.04 7.52 -3.88
C PHE A 6 1.28 6.70 -3.49
N GLN A 7 2.15 6.41 -4.47
CA GLN A 7 3.38 5.67 -4.24
C GLN A 7 4.27 6.35 -3.19
N ASN A 8 4.56 7.63 -3.35
CA ASN A 8 5.39 8.37 -2.40
C ASN A 8 4.80 8.33 -0.98
N LYS A 9 3.46 8.40 -0.86
CA LYS A 9 2.76 8.38 0.43
C LYS A 9 2.77 6.99 1.08
N ILE A 10 2.79 5.92 0.30
CA ILE A 10 2.93 4.55 0.81
C ILE A 10 4.39 4.30 1.23
N GLU A 11 5.34 4.68 0.38
CA GLU A 11 6.77 4.45 0.61
C GLU A 11 7.34 5.29 1.77
N SER A 12 6.72 6.42 2.13
CA SER A 12 7.14 7.20 3.30
C SER A 12 6.98 6.46 4.64
N TRP A 13 6.27 5.33 4.65
CA TRP A 13 6.09 4.48 5.83
C TRP A 13 6.85 3.17 5.67
N GLU A 14 8.17 3.25 5.57
CA GLU A 14 9.07 2.13 5.28
C GLU A 14 8.93 0.92 6.23
N LYS A 15 8.41 1.14 7.45
CA LYS A 15 8.23 0.09 8.47
C LYS A 15 6.85 -0.58 8.45
N ILE A 16 5.92 -0.10 7.60
CA ILE A 16 4.56 -0.61 7.55
C ILE A 16 4.35 -1.32 6.21
N SER A 17 3.82 -2.54 6.27
CA SER A 17 3.52 -3.32 5.07
C SER A 17 2.03 -3.23 4.79
N PHE A 18 1.60 -2.21 4.05
CA PHE A 18 0.17 -2.08 3.72
C PHE A 18 -0.30 -3.22 2.82
N THR A 19 -1.42 -3.82 3.18
CA THR A 19 -2.04 -4.97 2.52
C THR A 19 -3.40 -4.65 1.94
N ALA A 20 -4.10 -3.63 2.45
CA ALA A 20 -5.44 -3.28 2.05
C ALA A 20 -5.66 -1.77 1.94
N ILE A 21 -6.65 -1.41 1.13
CA ILE A 21 -7.23 -0.07 1.07
C ILE A 21 -8.71 -0.19 1.45
N ILE A 22 -9.20 0.70 2.30
CA ILE A 22 -10.62 0.78 2.65
C ILE A 22 -11.10 2.22 2.58
N TYR A 23 -12.41 2.41 2.61
CA TYR A 23 -13.00 3.68 3.01
C TYR A 23 -13.74 3.53 4.34
N SER A 24 -13.89 4.65 5.05
CA SER A 24 -14.74 4.76 6.24
C SER A 24 -15.61 6.00 6.10
N LYS A 25 -16.89 5.87 6.47
CA LYS A 25 -17.80 7.01 6.54
C LYS A 25 -17.67 7.67 7.90
N TYR A 26 -17.28 8.94 7.93
CA TYR A 26 -17.21 9.74 9.15
C TYR A 26 -18.10 10.98 8.99
N GLY A 27 -19.27 10.95 9.62
CA GLY A 27 -20.28 11.99 9.42
C GLY A 27 -20.78 12.03 7.97
N ALA A 28 -20.54 13.16 7.31
CA ALA A 28 -20.89 13.36 5.89
C ALA A 28 -19.75 12.97 4.92
N ASP A 29 -18.54 12.75 5.44
CA ASP A 29 -17.34 12.54 4.63
C ASP A 29 -17.03 11.05 4.45
N PHE A 30 -16.40 10.73 3.31
CA PHE A 30 -15.84 9.42 3.02
C PHE A 30 -14.32 9.50 3.04
N GLU A 31 -13.68 8.81 3.97
CA GLU A 31 -12.24 8.84 4.17
C GLU A 31 -11.60 7.56 3.67
N ILE A 32 -10.56 7.69 2.84
CA ILE A 32 -9.82 6.56 2.27
C ILE A 32 -8.57 6.29 3.10
N TYR A 33 -8.30 5.03 3.41
CA TYR A 33 -7.18 4.60 4.26
C TYR A 33 -6.39 3.46 3.63
N ALA A 34 -5.07 3.45 3.87
CA ALA A 34 -4.23 2.26 3.69
C ALA A 34 -4.04 1.54 5.03
N LEU A 35 -4.06 0.21 5.03
CA LEU A 35 -3.99 -0.62 6.23
C LEU A 35 -2.95 -1.71 6.10
N ASP A 36 -2.29 -2.01 7.22
CA ASP A 36 -1.56 -3.26 7.43
C ASP A 36 -2.48 -4.20 8.22
N GLU A 37 -3.12 -5.14 7.52
CA GLU A 37 -4.01 -6.14 8.14
C GLU A 37 -3.24 -7.28 8.80
N HIS A 38 -1.94 -7.42 8.51
CA HIS A 38 -1.12 -8.48 9.08
C HIS A 38 -0.56 -8.09 10.45
N SER A 39 -0.47 -6.79 10.75
CA SER A 39 -0.04 -6.30 12.04
C SER A 39 -1.15 -6.41 13.11
N ASN A 40 -0.80 -6.94 14.28
CA ASN A 40 -1.65 -6.90 15.48
C ASN A 40 -1.97 -5.45 15.90
N THR A 41 -1.12 -4.50 15.52
CA THR A 41 -1.42 -3.06 15.65
C THR A 41 -2.13 -2.62 14.39
N LYS A 42 -3.44 -2.39 14.48
CA LYS A 42 -4.30 -1.87 13.38
C LYS A 42 -3.81 -0.50 12.91
N SER A 43 -2.76 -0.51 12.10
CA SER A 43 -2.11 0.69 11.57
C SER A 43 -2.87 1.07 10.32
N ARG A 44 -3.55 2.21 10.38
CA ARG A 44 -4.25 2.80 9.24
C ARG A 44 -3.74 4.19 8.99
N ILE A 45 -3.58 4.54 7.73
CA ILE A 45 -3.07 5.84 7.32
C ILE A 45 -4.03 6.49 6.36
N PHE A 46 -4.43 7.71 6.69
CA PHE A 46 -5.32 8.51 5.87
C PHE A 46 -4.67 8.83 4.52
N LEU A 47 -5.37 8.55 3.43
CA LEU A 47 -4.95 8.83 2.07
C LEU A 47 -5.59 10.11 1.53
N CYS A 48 -6.92 10.17 1.48
CA CYS A 48 -7.68 11.32 0.99
C CYS A 48 -9.17 11.20 1.37
N TYR A 49 -9.92 12.27 1.14
CA TYR A 49 -11.39 12.24 1.14
C TYR A 49 -11.93 11.82 -0.24
N ALA A 50 -13.18 11.36 -0.26
CA ALA A 50 -14.02 11.16 -1.43
C ALA A 50 -15.32 11.93 -1.27
N GLU A 51 -15.88 12.43 -2.37
CA GLU A 51 -17.06 13.30 -2.37
C GLU A 51 -18.34 12.53 -2.03
N ASN A 52 -18.39 11.24 -2.36
CA ASN A 52 -19.52 10.36 -2.11
C ASN A 52 -19.07 8.90 -2.07
N GLU A 53 -19.99 8.00 -1.71
CA GLU A 53 -19.73 6.56 -1.57
C GLU A 53 -19.29 5.90 -2.87
N ALA A 54 -19.89 6.29 -4.01
CA ALA A 54 -19.54 5.72 -5.31
C ALA A 54 -18.11 6.10 -5.72
N GLU A 55 -17.71 7.35 -5.46
CA GLU A 55 -16.32 7.75 -5.64
C GLU A 55 -15.39 7.04 -4.64
N ALA A 56 -15.80 6.90 -3.38
CA ALA A 56 -15.01 6.21 -2.37
C ALA A 56 -14.69 4.77 -2.79
N GLN A 57 -15.70 4.04 -3.28
CA GLN A 57 -15.52 2.70 -3.82
C GLN A 57 -14.56 2.69 -5.02
N ARG A 58 -14.75 3.61 -5.98
CA ARG A 58 -13.87 3.74 -7.16
C ARG A 58 -12.42 3.99 -6.76
N LEU A 59 -12.18 4.82 -5.73
CA LEU A 59 -10.85 5.11 -5.22
C LEU A 59 -10.25 3.90 -4.50
N VAL A 60 -11.03 3.17 -3.70
CA VAL A 60 -10.59 1.91 -3.09
C VAL A 60 -10.14 0.91 -4.16
N ASP A 61 -10.93 0.70 -5.20
CA ASP A 61 -10.58 -0.23 -6.29
C ASP A 61 -9.29 0.20 -7.00
N GLN A 62 -9.20 1.48 -7.35
CA GLN A 62 -8.03 2.04 -8.02
C GLN A 62 -6.76 1.93 -7.17
N PHE A 63 -6.83 2.30 -5.89
CA PHE A 63 -5.68 2.28 -5.00
C PHE A 63 -5.29 0.85 -4.62
N SER A 64 -6.26 -0.08 -4.52
CA SER A 64 -5.97 -1.50 -4.28
C SER A 64 -5.17 -2.11 -5.43
N LEU A 65 -5.52 -1.76 -6.68
CA LEU A 65 -4.74 -2.16 -7.85
C LEU A 65 -3.31 -1.60 -7.79
N TRP A 66 -3.17 -0.33 -7.42
CA TRP A 66 -1.86 0.32 -7.29
C TRP A 66 -1.02 -0.27 -6.17
N LEU A 67 -1.61 -0.54 -5.01
CA LEU A 67 -0.96 -1.19 -3.88
C LEU A 67 -0.46 -2.58 -4.27
N THR A 68 -1.29 -3.36 -4.96
CA THR A 68 -0.90 -4.68 -5.50
C THR A 68 0.29 -4.56 -6.44
N LYS A 69 0.30 -3.56 -7.33
CA LYS A 69 1.42 -3.29 -8.24
C LYS A 69 2.70 -2.96 -7.47
N LEU A 70 2.64 -2.10 -6.45
CA LEU A 70 3.79 -1.75 -5.61
C LEU A 70 4.32 -2.97 -4.86
N ASN A 71 3.44 -3.72 -4.19
CA ASN A 71 3.81 -4.92 -3.45
C ASN A 71 4.45 -5.99 -4.35
N ASN A 72 3.99 -6.13 -5.60
CA ASN A 72 4.62 -7.01 -6.58
C ASN A 72 6.04 -6.57 -6.95
N VAL A 73 6.29 -5.27 -7.15
CA VAL A 73 7.62 -4.74 -7.44
C VAL A 73 8.55 -4.96 -6.25
N THR A 74 8.09 -4.66 -5.04
CA THR A 74 8.87 -4.87 -3.80
C THR A 74 9.25 -6.34 -3.61
N ARG A 75 8.30 -7.28 -3.79
CA ARG A 75 8.58 -8.72 -3.72
C ARG A 75 9.61 -9.17 -4.75
N LYS A 76 9.53 -8.68 -5.98
CA LYS A 76 10.52 -9.01 -7.03
C LYS A 76 11.90 -8.49 -6.66
N ARG A 77 12.01 -7.27 -6.14
CA ARG A 77 13.28 -6.69 -5.68
C ARG A 77 13.90 -7.53 -4.57
N LEU A 78 13.13 -7.85 -3.53
CA LEU A 78 13.59 -8.67 -2.41
C LEU A 78 14.06 -10.06 -2.88
N SER A 79 13.31 -10.70 -3.78
CA SER A 79 13.69 -11.99 -4.35
C SER A 79 15.00 -11.92 -5.13
N SER A 80 15.21 -10.86 -5.93
CA SER A 80 16.48 -10.67 -6.65
C SER A 80 17.67 -10.39 -5.72
N GLU A 81 17.47 -9.61 -4.67
CA GLU A 81 18.50 -9.32 -3.67
C GLU A 81 18.89 -10.58 -2.89
N GLN A 82 17.91 -11.42 -2.53
CA GLN A 82 18.15 -12.71 -1.89
C GLN A 82 18.92 -13.68 -2.80
N ALA A 83 18.55 -13.77 -4.08
CA ALA A 83 19.26 -14.60 -5.05
C ALA A 83 20.71 -14.14 -5.24
N MET A 84 20.96 -12.83 -5.30
CA MET A 84 22.31 -12.28 -5.42
C MET A 84 23.15 -12.55 -4.18
N ARG A 85 22.59 -12.41 -2.97
CA ARG A 85 23.28 -12.77 -1.72
C ARG A 85 23.62 -14.26 -1.66
N ALA A 86 22.71 -15.14 -2.06
CA ALA A 86 22.96 -16.58 -2.09
C ALA A 86 24.08 -16.95 -3.08
N ALA A 87 24.15 -16.30 -4.24
CA ALA A 87 25.22 -16.53 -5.22
C ALA A 87 26.61 -16.10 -4.73
N LEU A 88 26.69 -15.02 -3.94
CA LEU A 88 27.95 -14.56 -3.34
C LEU A 88 28.47 -15.53 -2.27
N VAL A 89 27.59 -16.13 -1.48
CA VAL A 89 27.95 -17.11 -0.42
C VAL A 89 28.44 -18.45 -1.00
N GLN A 90 28.09 -18.78 -2.25
CA GLN A 90 28.54 -20.02 -2.90
C GLN A 90 29.92 -19.89 -3.58
N GLN A 91 30.54 -18.70 -3.57
CA GLN A 91 31.88 -18.47 -4.14
C GLN A 91 33.00 -18.46 -3.08
N GLU A 92 32.67 -18.73 -1.81
CA GLU A 92 33.61 -18.96 -0.71
C GLU A 92 33.72 -20.46 -0.38
#